data_AF-A0A838VX00-F1
#
_entry.id   AF-A0A838VX00-F1
#
_cell.length_a   1.000
_cell.length_b   1.000
_cell.length_c   1.000
_cell.angle_alpha   90.00
_cell.angle_beta   90.00
_cell.angle_gamma   90.00
#
_symmetry.space_group_name_H-M   'P 1'
#
loop_
_entity.id
_entity.type
_entity.pdbx_description
1 polymer ?
#
loop_
_entity_poly.entity_id
_entity_poly.type
_entity_poly.pdbx_seq_one_letter_code
_entity_poly.pdbx_strand_id
1 'polypeptide(L)'
;ASRLVRGFGEAITFESEERLLFLFPTPERLATADIACIGVTPKRALAIQQLARVVSSGELDFSAKLSLEQIISQLIALPGIGSWTAHYIAMRAFGEMDAFPAGDLILRRVAAEPGKMLTESQLLKRAEVWRPMRAYAALYLWTDYLATKDKL
;
A
#
# COMPACT_ATOMS: atom_id res chain seq x y z
N ALA A 1 -5.82 2.70 -10.59
CA ALA A 1 -7.01 1.95 -10.14
C ALA A 1 -8.03 1.77 -11.27
N SER A 2 -8.45 2.83 -11.97
CA SER A 2 -9.57 2.79 -12.93
C SER A 2 -9.45 1.74 -14.04
N ARG A 3 -8.25 1.48 -14.59
CA ARG A 3 -8.05 0.43 -15.61
C ARG A 3 -8.26 -0.99 -15.06
N LEU A 4 -7.83 -1.24 -13.81
CA LEU A 4 -8.01 -2.54 -13.15
C LEU A 4 -9.48 -2.82 -12.88
N VAL A 5 -10.20 -1.83 -12.34
CA VAL A 5 -11.64 -1.92 -12.07
C VAL A 5 -12.44 -2.10 -13.35
N ARG A 6 -12.13 -1.36 -14.42
CA ARG A 6 -12.81 -1.53 -15.71
C ARG A 6 -12.50 -2.86 -16.41
N GLY A 7 -11.26 -3.35 -16.27
CA GLY A 7 -10.83 -4.59 -16.94
C GLY A 7 -11.28 -5.87 -16.24
N PHE A 8 -11.36 -5.86 -14.91
CA PHE A 8 -11.58 -7.07 -14.13
C PHE A 8 -12.68 -6.95 -13.07
N GLY A 9 -13.31 -5.78 -12.92
CA GLY A 9 -14.37 -5.56 -11.94
C GLY A 9 -15.71 -6.10 -12.41
N GLU A 10 -16.63 -6.30 -11.47
CA GLU A 10 -18.00 -6.70 -11.74
C GLU A 10 -18.87 -5.46 -11.99
N ALA A 11 -19.59 -5.44 -13.11
CA ALA A 11 -20.50 -4.33 -13.41
C ALA A 11 -21.78 -4.45 -12.59
N ILE A 12 -22.17 -3.35 -11.95
CA ILE A 12 -23.43 -3.23 -11.23
C ILE A 12 -24.27 -2.11 -11.85
N THR A 13 -25.57 -2.36 -11.93
CA THR A 13 -26.56 -1.37 -12.37
C THR A 13 -27.45 -1.04 -11.18
N PHE A 14 -27.69 0.24 -10.95
CA PHE A 14 -28.68 0.70 -9.99
C PHE A 14 -29.93 1.10 -10.77
N GLU A 15 -31.10 0.71 -10.26
CA GLU A 15 -32.39 0.96 -10.94
C GLU A 15 -32.66 2.44 -11.27
N SER A 16 -31.96 3.38 -10.61
CA SER A 16 -32.11 4.82 -10.82
C SER A 16 -30.95 5.50 -11.55
N GLU A 17 -29.90 4.79 -11.98
CA GLU A 17 -28.76 5.39 -12.67
C GLU A 17 -28.50 4.75 -14.05
N GLU A 18 -28.43 5.58 -15.10
CA GLU A 18 -27.94 5.17 -16.43
C GLU A 18 -26.41 4.90 -16.43
N ARG A 19 -25.74 5.06 -15.29
CA ARG A 19 -24.29 4.93 -15.15
C ARG A 19 -23.91 3.53 -14.68
N LEU A 20 -23.14 2.83 -15.50
CA LEU A 20 -22.46 1.59 -15.09
C LEU A 20 -21.43 1.89 -14.00
N LEU A 21 -21.64 1.30 -12.82
CA LEU A 21 -20.66 1.27 -11.75
C LEU A 21 -19.97 -0.10 -11.76
N PHE A 22 -18.74 -0.14 -11.27
CA PHE A 22 -17.94 -1.35 -11.24
C PHE A 22 -17.44 -1.59 -9.82
N LEU A 23 -17.67 -2.78 -9.30
CA LEU A 23 -17.05 -3.24 -8.06
C LEU A 23 -15.55 -3.45 -8.27
N PHE A 24 -14.78 -3.34 -7.19
CA PHE A 24 -13.38 -3.71 -7.23
C PHE A 24 -13.25 -5.23 -7.50
N PRO A 25 -12.31 -5.69 -8.35
CA PRO A 25 -12.16 -7.11 -8.65
C PRO A 25 -11.88 -7.94 -7.39
N THR A 26 -12.48 -9.12 -7.28
CA THR A 26 -12.20 -10.04 -6.16
C THR A 26 -10.78 -10.62 -6.24
N PRO A 27 -10.22 -11.10 -5.13
CA PRO A 27 -8.93 -11.80 -5.14
C PRO A 27 -8.91 -12.99 -6.11
N GLU A 28 -9.97 -13.79 -6.17
CA GLU A 28 -10.07 -14.97 -7.05
C GLU A 28 -10.00 -14.56 -8.53
N ARG A 29 -10.66 -13.44 -8.87
CA ARG A 29 -10.62 -12.86 -10.21
C ARG A 29 -9.21 -12.40 -10.56
N LEU A 30 -8.53 -11.70 -9.65
CA LEU A 30 -7.17 -11.18 -9.88
C LEU A 30 -6.11 -12.28 -9.88
N ALA A 31 -6.31 -13.38 -9.16
CA ALA A 31 -5.37 -14.51 -9.08
C ALA A 31 -5.13 -15.21 -10.43
N THR A 32 -6.10 -15.09 -11.35
CA THR A 32 -6.11 -15.74 -12.67
C THR A 32 -6.13 -14.76 -13.85
N ALA A 33 -6.36 -13.46 -13.61
CA ALA A 33 -6.45 -12.44 -14.65
C ALA A 33 -5.10 -12.12 -15.30
N ASP A 34 -5.06 -11.83 -16.61
CA ASP A 34 -3.87 -11.25 -17.26
C ASP A 34 -3.74 -9.75 -16.94
N ILE A 35 -3.17 -9.43 -15.77
CA ILE A 35 -3.04 -8.05 -15.30
C ILE A 35 -2.06 -7.24 -16.17
N ALA A 36 -1.15 -7.86 -16.92
CA ALA A 36 -0.22 -7.12 -17.76
C ALA A 36 -0.93 -6.37 -18.90
N CYS A 37 -2.08 -6.88 -19.38
CA CYS A 37 -2.84 -6.30 -20.50
C CYS A 37 -3.35 -4.88 -20.23
N ILE A 38 -3.49 -4.47 -18.96
CA ILE A 38 -3.91 -3.12 -18.57
C ILE A 38 -2.76 -2.11 -18.49
N GLY A 39 -1.56 -2.46 -19.00
CA GLY A 39 -0.42 -1.55 -19.13
C GLY A 39 0.29 -1.26 -17.80
N VAL A 40 0.40 -2.26 -16.92
CA VAL A 40 1.33 -2.26 -15.79
C VAL A 40 2.57 -3.11 -16.12
N THR A 41 3.68 -2.89 -15.42
CA THR A 41 4.89 -3.68 -15.66
C THR A 41 4.66 -5.16 -15.30
N PRO A 42 5.33 -6.12 -15.98
CA PRO A 42 5.17 -7.54 -15.67
C PRO A 42 5.44 -7.89 -14.21
N LYS A 43 6.47 -7.27 -13.60
CA LYS A 43 6.80 -7.45 -12.18
C LYS A 43 5.66 -7.00 -11.26
N ARG A 44 4.96 -5.91 -11.60
CA ARG A 44 3.82 -5.40 -10.83
C ARG A 44 2.58 -6.24 -11.05
N ALA A 45 2.32 -6.69 -12.29
CA ALA A 45 1.24 -7.63 -12.57
C ALA A 45 1.39 -8.91 -11.74
N LEU A 46 2.60 -9.48 -11.74
CA LEU A 46 2.91 -10.67 -10.94
C LEU A 46 2.71 -10.43 -9.44
N ALA A 47 3.19 -9.31 -8.90
CA ALA A 47 3.01 -8.99 -7.47
C ALA A 47 1.53 -8.91 -7.08
N ILE A 48 0.69 -8.30 -7.92
CA ILE A 48 -0.77 -8.21 -7.69
C ILE A 48 -1.41 -9.61 -7.76
N GLN A 49 -1.08 -10.41 -8.77
CA GLN A 49 -1.59 -11.78 -8.90
C GLN A 49 -1.20 -12.67 -7.72
N GLN A 50 0.06 -12.60 -7.26
CA GLN A 50 0.54 -13.41 -6.14
C GLN A 50 -0.13 -13.00 -4.83
N LEU A 51 -0.27 -11.69 -4.58
CA LEU A 51 -1.04 -11.19 -3.43
C LEU A 51 -2.49 -11.69 -3.50
N ALA A 52 -3.12 -11.61 -4.67
CA ALA A 52 -4.48 -12.08 -4.86
C ALA A 52 -4.63 -13.59 -4.58
N ARG A 53 -3.63 -14.41 -4.99
CA ARG A 53 -3.61 -15.85 -4.71
C ARG A 53 -3.56 -16.15 -3.23
N VAL A 54 -2.62 -15.57 -2.48
CA VAL A 54 -2.48 -15.85 -1.04
C VAL A 54 -3.67 -15.36 -0.24
N VAL A 55 -4.35 -14.30 -0.70
CA VAL A 55 -5.60 -13.83 -0.10
C VAL A 55 -6.74 -14.78 -0.41
N SER A 56 -6.90 -15.19 -1.67
CA SER A 56 -7.97 -16.12 -2.08
C SER A 56 -7.84 -17.52 -1.46
N SER A 57 -6.61 -17.95 -1.13
CA SER A 57 -6.35 -19.22 -0.44
C SER A 57 -6.52 -19.13 1.08
N GLY A 58 -6.66 -17.92 1.64
CA GLY A 58 -6.70 -17.69 3.09
C GLY A 58 -5.33 -17.75 3.78
N GLU A 59 -4.22 -17.85 3.03
CA GLU A 59 -2.87 -17.80 3.59
C GLU A 59 -2.55 -16.41 4.18
N LEU A 60 -3.07 -15.35 3.54
CA LEU A 60 -3.05 -13.99 4.06
C LEU A 60 -4.48 -13.50 4.29
N ASP A 61 -4.84 -13.33 5.56
CA ASP A 61 -6.15 -12.82 5.98
C ASP A 61 -6.00 -11.41 6.57
N PHE A 62 -6.61 -10.42 5.91
CA PHE A 62 -6.62 -9.02 6.37
C PHE A 62 -7.47 -8.78 7.63
N SER A 63 -8.33 -9.74 8.00
CA SER A 63 -9.14 -9.67 9.22
C SER A 63 -8.47 -10.32 10.44
N ALA A 64 -7.38 -11.06 10.22
CA ALA A 64 -6.64 -11.73 11.27
C ALA A 64 -5.89 -10.72 12.15
N LYS A 65 -5.83 -11.01 13.46
CA LYS A 65 -5.00 -10.26 14.40
C LYS A 65 -3.55 -10.74 14.30
N LEU A 66 -2.80 -10.14 13.38
CA LEU A 66 -1.37 -10.39 13.18
C LEU A 66 -0.56 -9.28 13.85
N SER A 67 0.61 -9.60 14.36
CA SER A 67 1.58 -8.57 14.74
C SER A 67 2.17 -7.90 13.50
N LEU A 68 2.67 -6.67 13.64
CA LEU A 68 3.39 -5.97 12.58
C LEU A 68 4.50 -6.83 11.96
N GLU A 69 5.29 -7.54 12.76
CA GLU A 69 6.37 -8.40 12.26
C GLU A 69 5.83 -9.53 11.36
N GLN A 70 4.74 -10.19 11.77
CA GLN A 70 4.10 -11.23 10.98
C GLN A 70 3.56 -10.69 9.66
N ILE A 71 2.88 -9.53 9.68
CA ILE A 71 2.35 -8.88 8.48
C ILE A 71 3.49 -8.58 7.50
N ILE A 72 4.57 -7.97 7.98
CA ILE A 72 5.71 -7.61 7.13
C ILE A 72 6.40 -8.86 6.58
N SER A 73 6.63 -9.88 7.40
CA SER A 73 7.25 -11.13 6.97
C SER A 73 6.46 -11.83 5.86
N GLN A 74 5.13 -11.93 6.01
CA GLN A 74 4.27 -12.54 5.00
C GLN A 74 4.26 -11.74 3.70
N LEU A 75 4.18 -10.41 3.78
CA LEU A 75 4.13 -9.55 2.60
C LEU A 75 5.46 -9.52 1.83
N ILE A 76 6.61 -9.45 2.52
CA ILE A 76 7.93 -9.42 1.86
C ILE A 76 8.27 -10.76 1.21
N ALA A 77 7.72 -11.87 1.70
CA ALA A 77 7.88 -13.17 1.05
C ALA A 77 7.27 -13.21 -0.37
N LEU A 78 6.36 -12.30 -0.70
CA LEU A 78 5.74 -12.21 -2.01
C LEU A 78 6.67 -11.49 -3.02
N PRO A 79 7.01 -12.14 -4.15
CA PRO A 79 7.87 -11.54 -5.17
C PRO A 79 7.32 -10.20 -5.67
N GLY A 80 8.14 -9.15 -5.58
CA GLY A 80 7.78 -7.81 -6.03
C GLY A 80 7.17 -6.90 -4.96
N ILE A 81 6.98 -7.39 -3.73
CA ILE A 81 6.66 -6.58 -2.56
C ILE A 81 7.93 -6.37 -1.74
N GLY A 82 8.40 -5.12 -1.66
CA GLY A 82 9.52 -4.74 -0.79
C GLY A 82 9.05 -4.18 0.55
N SER A 83 10.00 -3.92 1.45
CA SER A 83 9.74 -3.37 2.80
C SER A 83 8.83 -2.14 2.80
N TRP A 84 9.08 -1.18 1.90
CA TRP A 84 8.23 0.01 1.75
C TRP A 84 6.76 -0.36 1.47
N THR A 85 6.52 -1.24 0.50
CA THR A 85 5.16 -1.67 0.13
C THR A 85 4.51 -2.46 1.25
N ALA A 86 5.27 -3.34 1.91
CA ALA A 86 4.78 -4.14 3.03
C ALA A 86 4.32 -3.24 4.20
N HIS A 87 5.13 -2.26 4.60
CA HIS A 87 4.76 -1.30 5.63
C HIS A 87 3.59 -0.40 5.21
N TYR A 88 3.50 -0.04 3.93
CA TYR A 88 2.35 0.72 3.44
C TYR A 88 1.04 -0.08 3.49
N ILE A 89 1.08 -1.37 3.15
CA ILE A 89 -0.07 -2.28 3.29
C ILE A 89 -0.41 -2.49 4.76
N ALA A 90 0.57 -2.76 5.63
CA ALA A 90 0.34 -2.88 7.07
C ALA A 90 -0.37 -1.64 7.64
N MET A 91 0.10 -0.44 7.25
CA MET A 91 -0.50 0.82 7.66
C MET A 91 -1.94 1.00 7.15
N ARG A 92 -2.18 0.80 5.86
CA ARG A 92 -3.45 1.21 5.21
C ARG A 92 -4.52 0.12 5.17
N ALA A 93 -4.11 -1.14 5.13
CA ALA A 93 -5.01 -2.28 5.03
C ALA A 93 -5.22 -2.97 6.38
N PHE A 94 -4.15 -3.15 7.18
CA PHE A 94 -4.25 -3.76 8.52
C PHE A 94 -4.47 -2.74 9.64
N GLY A 95 -4.31 -1.44 9.38
CA GLY A 95 -4.44 -0.41 10.41
C GLY A 95 -3.31 -0.42 11.44
N GLU A 96 -2.15 -0.99 11.11
CA GLU A 96 -1.01 -1.09 12.03
C GLU A 96 -0.43 0.29 12.35
N MET A 97 -0.61 0.71 13.60
CA MET A 97 -0.27 2.06 14.07
C MET A 97 1.24 2.32 14.14
N ASP A 98 2.04 1.25 14.21
CA ASP A 98 3.50 1.34 14.26
C ASP A 98 4.18 0.99 12.92
N ALA A 99 3.41 0.73 11.86
CA ALA A 99 3.94 0.50 10.53
C ALA A 99 4.56 1.78 9.95
N PHE A 100 5.75 1.66 9.34
CA PHE A 100 6.52 2.84 8.93
C PHE A 100 7.33 2.61 7.65
N PRO A 101 6.91 3.14 6.49
CA PRO A 101 7.55 2.92 5.20
C PRO A 101 8.77 3.84 5.03
N ALA A 102 9.87 3.57 5.76
CA ALA A 102 11.05 4.44 5.83
C ALA A 102 11.78 4.67 4.49
N GLY A 103 11.56 3.82 3.49
CA GLY A 103 12.05 4.03 2.12
C GLY A 103 11.39 5.20 1.38
N ASP A 104 10.35 5.81 1.95
CA ASP A 104 9.57 6.88 1.31
C ASP A 104 10.40 8.15 1.12
N LEU A 105 10.47 8.64 -0.12
CA LEU A 105 11.30 9.80 -0.46
C LEU A 105 10.77 11.09 0.19
N ILE A 106 9.46 11.22 0.36
CA ILE A 106 8.86 12.39 1.00
C ILE A 106 9.19 12.36 2.48
N LEU A 107 8.93 11.24 3.18
CA LEU A 107 9.26 11.12 4.61
C LEU A 107 10.74 11.40 4.88
N ARG A 108 11.64 10.84 4.06
CA ARG A 108 13.09 11.06 4.17
C ARG A 108 13.50 12.52 3.97
N ARG A 109 12.76 13.28 3.17
CA ARG A 109 13.00 14.71 2.93
C ARG A 109 12.42 15.56 4.05
N VAL A 110 11.15 15.37 4.41
CA VAL A 110 10.45 16.27 5.36
C VAL A 110 10.85 16.03 6.81
N ALA A 111 11.35 14.84 7.14
CA ALA A 111 11.92 14.57 8.45
C ALA A 111 13.38 15.07 8.59
N ALA A 112 14.00 15.53 7.50
CA ALA A 112 15.35 16.07 7.49
C ALA A 112 15.35 17.57 7.83
N GLU A 113 16.54 18.12 8.09
CA GLU A 113 16.74 19.57 8.07
C GLU A 113 16.51 20.14 6.65
N PRO A 114 16.12 21.42 6.52
CA PRO A 114 15.91 22.06 5.23
C PRO A 114 17.09 21.86 4.26
N GLY A 115 16.78 21.44 3.03
CA GLY A 115 17.78 21.17 1.99
C GLY A 115 18.52 19.83 2.10
N LYS A 116 18.25 19.01 3.13
CA LYS A 116 18.85 17.69 3.30
C LYS A 116 17.84 16.56 3.01
N MET A 117 18.36 15.34 2.95
CA MET A 117 17.56 14.12 2.84
C MET A 117 18.19 13.03 3.70
N LEU A 118 17.41 12.44 4.59
CA LEU A 118 17.87 11.32 5.42
C LEU A 118 18.07 10.07 4.57
N THR A 119 18.98 9.18 4.97
CA THR A 119 18.96 7.78 4.52
C THR A 119 17.79 7.04 5.19
N GLU A 120 17.41 5.88 4.65
CA GLU A 120 16.37 5.04 5.28
C GLU A 120 16.74 4.66 6.72
N SER A 121 18.00 4.27 6.97
CA SER A 121 18.50 3.95 8.31
C SER A 121 18.44 5.16 9.27
N GLN A 122 18.80 6.35 8.81
CA GLN A 122 18.70 7.57 9.61
C GLN A 122 17.26 7.90 9.96
N LEU A 123 16.35 7.75 8.99
CA LEU A 123 14.93 7.98 9.22
C LEU A 123 14.35 6.96 10.20
N LEU A 124 14.69 5.67 10.09
CA LEU A 124 14.29 4.65 11.05
C LEU A 124 14.74 4.99 12.47
N LYS A 125 16.01 5.36 12.65
CA LYS A 125 16.54 5.77 13.96
C LYS A 125 15.79 6.98 14.53
N ARG A 126 15.47 7.96 13.69
CA ARG A 126 14.68 9.13 14.10
C ARG A 126 13.26 8.74 14.49
N ALA A 127 12.65 7.80 13.77
CA ALA A 127 11.27 7.39 13.98
C ALA A 127 11.04 6.62 15.28
N GLU A 128 12.09 6.14 15.95
CA GLU A 128 11.97 5.45 17.25
C GLU A 128 11.24 6.29 18.30
N VAL A 129 11.39 7.61 18.28
CA VAL A 129 10.70 8.51 19.24
C VAL A 129 9.19 8.62 19.00
N TRP A 130 8.69 8.16 17.84
CA TRP A 130 7.27 8.16 17.50
C TRP A 130 6.56 6.85 17.82
N ARG A 131 7.29 5.85 18.35
CA ARG A 131 6.66 4.60 18.78
C ARG A 131 5.68 4.85 19.95
N PRO A 132 4.55 4.12 20.00
CA PRO A 132 4.12 3.04 19.09
C PRO A 132 3.24 3.53 17.92
N MET A 133 3.31 4.82 17.56
CA MET A 133 2.41 5.49 16.60
C MET A 133 3.15 6.04 15.38
N ARG A 134 4.20 5.34 14.90
CA ARG A 134 5.00 5.79 13.75
C ARG A 134 4.17 5.99 12.48
N ALA A 135 3.08 5.24 12.29
CA ALA A 135 2.18 5.42 11.17
C ALA A 135 1.48 6.78 11.19
N TYR A 136 1.05 7.24 12.37
CA TYR A 136 0.43 8.56 12.53
C TYR A 136 1.43 9.68 12.25
N ALA A 137 2.68 9.53 12.70
CA ALA A 137 3.73 10.49 12.36
C ALA A 137 3.96 10.56 10.84
N ALA A 138 4.01 9.41 10.15
CA ALA A 138 4.12 9.37 8.68
C ALA A 138 2.94 10.07 7.99
N LEU A 139 1.70 9.78 8.42
CA LEU A 139 0.49 10.41 7.89
C LEU A 139 0.49 11.93 8.09
N TYR A 140 0.91 12.40 9.28
CA TYR A 140 1.05 13.81 9.58
C TYR A 140 2.06 14.48 8.64
N LEU A 141 3.25 13.90 8.50
CA LEU A 141 4.31 14.42 7.65
C LEU A 141 3.92 14.46 6.17
N TRP A 142 3.21 13.45 5.65
CA TRP A 142 2.68 13.48 4.29
C TRP A 142 1.62 14.57 4.11
N THR A 143 0.73 14.74 5.08
CA THR A 143 -0.35 15.74 5.02
C THR A 143 0.22 17.16 5.05
N ASP A 144 1.18 17.42 5.95
CA ASP A 144 1.89 18.69 6.05
C ASP A 144 2.67 19.02 4.76
N TYR A 145 3.34 18.01 4.17
CA TYR A 145 4.02 18.17 2.89
C TYR A 145 3.07 18.58 1.77
N LEU A 146 1.90 17.96 1.68
CA LEU A 146 0.89 18.30 0.67
C LEU A 146 0.39 19.74 0.87
N ALA A 147 0.08 20.13 2.11
CA ALA A 147 -0.41 21.47 2.42
C ALA A 147 0.62 22.58 2.18
N THR A 148 1.91 22.29 2.28
CA THR A 148 3.00 23.26 2.05
C THR A 148 3.47 23.30 0.61
N LYS A 149 3.37 22.20 -0.13
CA LYS A 149 3.69 22.14 -1.57
C LYS A 149 2.79 23.06 -2.40
N ASP A 150 1.51 23.19 -2.03
CA ASP A 150 0.56 24.05 -2.76
C ASP A 150 0.79 25.55 -2.54
N LYS A 151 1.73 25.94 -1.66
CA LYS A 151 2.10 27.34 -1.37
C LYS A 151 3.42 27.79 -2.03
N LEU A 152 4.10 26.92 -2.77
CA LEU A 152 5.34 27.16 -3.50
C LEU A 152 5.09 27.17 -5.01
#